data_AF-A0A8X6K0K9-F1
#
_entry.id   AF-A0A8X6K0K9-F1
#
_cell.length_a   1.000
_cell.length_b   1.000
_cell.length_c   1.000
_cell.angle_alpha   90.00
_cell.angle_beta   90.00
_cell.angle_gamma   90.00
#
_symmetry.space_group_name_H-M   'P 1'
#
loop_
_entity.id
_entity.type
_entity.pdbx_description
1 polymer ?
#
loop_
_entity_poly.entity_id
_entity_poly.type
_entity_poly.pdbx_seq_one_letter_code
_entity_poly.pdbx_strand_id
1 'polypeptide(L)'
;MTSYTKQEMADIHFIYGVADGNALEARRMYGERFPSRRLLKRKTFERLHRRLRETSSFVSGMHNTGRTRSPRTLELEEHVLLEFEEQPEASTRTAKVSHKTVWRVLGAESLRPYHAQRVYALKATGHQPRVDFSRWFINDWL
;
A
#
# COMPACT_ATOMS: atom_id res chain seq x y z
N MET A 1 10.61 17.17 -0.47
CA MET A 1 12.07 17.18 -0.24
C MET A 1 12.71 16.99 -1.62
N THR A 2 13.66 17.82 -2.02
CA THR A 2 14.25 17.71 -3.37
C THR A 2 15.06 16.43 -3.46
N SER A 3 14.73 15.59 -4.45
CA SER A 3 15.34 14.28 -4.62
C SER A 3 16.70 14.46 -5.28
N TYR A 4 17.78 14.17 -4.55
CA TYR A 4 19.13 14.10 -5.09
C TYR A 4 19.37 12.69 -5.60
N THR A 5 20.12 12.56 -6.68
CA THR A 5 20.56 11.24 -7.16
C THR A 5 21.54 10.61 -6.17
N LYS A 6 21.71 9.27 -6.22
CA LYS A 6 22.71 8.58 -5.38
C LYS A 6 24.12 9.13 -5.61
N GLN A 7 24.44 9.47 -6.86
CA GLN A 7 25.72 10.07 -7.24
C GLN A 7 25.90 11.46 -6.61
N GLU A 8 24.90 12.33 -6.72
CA GLU A 8 24.94 13.65 -6.05
C GLU A 8 25.09 13.50 -4.54
N MET A 9 24.40 12.55 -3.91
CA MET A 9 24.54 12.31 -2.48
C MET A 9 25.96 11.86 -2.09
N ALA A 10 26.60 11.02 -2.91
CA ALA A 10 28.01 10.66 -2.70
C ALA A 10 28.93 11.88 -2.82
N ASP A 11 28.76 12.70 -3.87
CA ASP A 11 29.55 13.92 -4.08
C ASP A 11 29.37 14.92 -2.93
N ILE A 12 28.15 15.08 -2.43
CA ILE A 12 27.83 15.93 -1.27
C ILE A 12 28.55 15.45 -0.01
N HIS A 13 28.50 14.15 0.26
CA HIS A 13 29.16 13.58 1.42
C HIS A 13 30.69 13.70 1.31
N PHE A 14 31.24 13.45 0.14
CA PHE A 14 32.67 13.58 -0.13
C PHE A 14 33.15 15.01 0.13
N ILE A 15 32.49 16.02 -0.46
CA ILE A 15 32.86 17.43 -0.27
C ILE A 15 32.71 17.87 1.19
N TYR A 16 31.71 17.36 1.91
CA TYR A 16 31.58 17.62 3.33
C TYR A 16 32.74 17.04 4.17
N GLY A 17 33.24 15.86 3.79
CA GLY A 17 34.44 15.26 4.38
C GLY A 17 35.70 16.06 4.06
N VAL A 18 35.87 16.52 2.81
CA VAL A 18 36.98 17.39 2.41
C VAL A 18 36.99 18.71 3.19
N ALA A 19 35.80 19.24 3.52
CA ALA A 19 35.64 20.44 4.33
C ALA A 19 35.85 20.22 5.84
N ASP A 20 36.29 19.04 6.27
CA ASP A 20 36.42 18.65 7.68
C ASP A 20 35.13 18.92 8.50
N GLY A 21 33.97 18.64 7.88
CA GLY A 21 32.67 18.87 8.49
C GLY A 21 32.19 20.33 8.50
N ASN A 22 32.93 21.27 7.91
CA ASN A 22 32.46 22.65 7.75
C ASN A 22 31.45 22.77 6.60
N ALA A 23 30.17 22.85 6.95
CA ALA A 23 29.09 22.90 5.96
C ALA A 23 29.05 24.20 5.13
N LEU A 24 29.63 25.31 5.61
CA LEU A 24 29.70 26.55 4.84
C LEU A 24 30.77 26.45 3.75
N GLU A 25 31.94 25.94 4.13
CA GLU A 25 33.05 25.73 3.20
C GLU A 25 32.72 24.62 2.19
N ALA A 26 32.08 23.53 2.64
CA ALA A 26 31.56 22.48 1.77
C ALA A 26 30.60 23.04 0.70
N ARG A 27 29.74 24.02 1.06
CA ARG A 27 28.83 24.65 0.11
C ARG A 27 29.59 25.45 -0.95
N ARG A 28 30.62 26.21 -0.55
CA ARG A 28 31.47 26.98 -1.47
C ARG A 28 32.17 26.04 -2.45
N MET A 29 32.89 25.04 -1.93
CA MET A 29 33.61 24.05 -2.73
C MET A 29 32.68 23.25 -3.65
N TYR A 30 31.48 22.89 -3.20
CA TYR A 30 30.50 22.19 -4.03
C TYR A 30 30.02 23.06 -5.21
N GLY A 31 29.78 24.35 -4.98
CA GLY A 31 29.39 25.28 -6.04
C GLY A 31 30.50 25.51 -7.07
N GLU A 32 31.74 25.60 -6.62
CA GLU A 32 32.91 25.74 -7.49
C GLU A 32 33.18 24.48 -8.32
N ARG A 33 33.05 23.29 -7.71
CA ARG A 33 33.32 22.01 -8.37
C ARG A 33 32.20 21.55 -9.31
N PHE A 34 30.97 21.95 -9.04
CA PHE A 34 29.79 21.56 -9.82
C PHE A 34 28.94 22.78 -10.22
N PRO A 35 29.45 23.65 -11.10
CA PRO A 35 28.80 24.91 -11.45
C PRO A 35 27.45 24.73 -12.16
N SER A 36 27.25 23.59 -12.84
CA SER A 36 25.99 23.23 -13.51
C SER A 36 24.92 22.65 -12.57
N ARG A 37 25.27 22.33 -11.32
CA ARG A 37 24.34 21.73 -10.35
C ARG A 37 23.74 22.80 -9.44
N ARG A 38 22.57 22.51 -8.87
CA ARG A 38 21.93 23.42 -7.92
C ARG A 38 22.77 23.57 -6.65
N LEU A 39 22.98 24.82 -6.22
CA LEU A 39 23.63 25.11 -4.95
C LEU A 39 22.80 24.62 -3.76
N LEU A 40 23.45 23.88 -2.87
CA LEU A 40 22.81 23.17 -1.75
C LEU A 40 22.72 24.04 -0.51
N LYS A 41 21.69 23.85 0.32
CA LYS A 41 21.62 24.51 1.63
C LYS A 41 22.68 23.89 2.56
N ARG A 42 23.28 24.70 3.44
CA ARG A 42 24.24 24.25 4.47
C ARG A 42 23.75 23.01 5.25
N LYS A 43 22.47 23.04 5.65
CA LYS A 43 21.80 21.93 6.37
C LYS A 43 21.70 20.63 5.58
N THR A 44 21.82 20.65 4.25
CA THR A 44 21.78 19.44 3.42
C THR A 44 23.00 18.57 3.66
N PHE A 45 24.20 19.16 3.72
CA PHE A 45 25.45 18.45 4.01
C PHE A 45 25.41 17.78 5.39
N GLU A 46 25.07 18.55 6.43
CA GLU A 46 24.94 18.06 7.82
C GLU A 46 23.94 16.90 7.92
N ARG A 47 22.74 17.05 7.34
CA ARG A 47 21.68 16.04 7.42
C ARG A 47 22.08 14.76 6.70
N LEU A 48 22.77 14.87 5.56
CA LEU A 48 23.20 13.71 4.79
C LEU A 48 24.27 12.93 5.56
N HIS A 49 25.29 13.61 6.06
CA HIS A 49 26.34 12.99 6.86
C HIS A 49 25.78 12.34 8.13
N ARG A 50 24.92 13.06 8.87
CA ARG A 50 24.28 12.52 10.07
C ARG A 50 23.45 11.27 9.77
N ARG A 51 22.67 11.28 8.70
CA ARG A 51 21.86 10.12 8.29
C ARG A 51 22.71 8.91 7.94
N LEU A 52 23.85 9.11 7.27
CA LEU A 52 24.80 8.03 7.02
C LEU A 52 25.36 7.47 8.32
N ARG A 53 25.72 8.34 9.27
CA ARG A 53 26.25 7.92 10.57
C ARG A 53 25.22 7.17 11.43
N GLU A 54 23.96 7.58 11.40
CA GLU A 54 22.90 7.02 12.26
C GLU A 54 22.18 5.82 11.63
N THR A 55 21.98 5.83 10.31
CA THR A 55 21.11 4.86 9.61
C THR A 55 21.85 4.12 8.49
N SER A 56 23.11 4.46 8.20
CA SER A 56 23.88 3.88 7.09
C SER A 56 23.20 3.95 5.71
N SER A 57 22.27 4.91 5.54
CA SER A 57 21.47 5.04 4.33
C SER A 57 21.38 6.48 3.86
N PHE A 58 21.46 6.68 2.54
CA PHE A 58 21.20 7.97 1.92
C PHE A 58 19.71 8.34 1.90
N VAL A 59 18.83 7.33 1.96
CA VAL A 59 17.38 7.50 1.82
C VAL A 59 16.79 7.94 3.15
N SER A 60 15.97 9.00 3.14
CA SER A 60 15.22 9.39 4.34
C SER A 60 14.26 8.26 4.70
N GLY A 61 14.35 7.75 5.93
CA GLY A 61 13.42 6.75 6.46
C GLY A 61 12.01 7.33 6.61
N MET A 62 11.26 7.42 5.51
CA MET A 62 9.84 7.78 5.49
C MET A 62 8.94 6.60 5.88
N HIS A 63 9.52 5.49 6.36
CA HIS A 63 8.79 4.27 6.69
C HIS A 63 7.75 4.49 7.80
N ASN A 64 7.94 5.49 8.67
CA ASN A 64 7.06 5.76 9.83
C ASN A 64 6.38 7.14 9.84
N THR A 65 6.41 7.88 8.73
CA THR A 65 5.76 9.22 8.64
C THR A 65 4.31 9.18 8.18
N GLY A 66 3.74 7.99 8.00
CA GLY A 66 2.32 7.83 7.69
C GLY A 66 1.44 8.11 8.91
N ARG A 67 0.20 8.57 8.67
CA ARG A 67 -0.83 8.62 9.72
C ARG A 67 -0.96 7.23 10.34
N THR A 68 -0.80 7.13 11.67
CA THR A 68 -1.05 5.89 12.42
C THR A 68 -2.43 5.38 12.02
N ARG A 69 -2.47 4.26 11.31
CA ARG A 69 -3.72 3.56 11.06
C ARG A 69 -4.17 3.01 12.41
N SER A 70 -5.44 3.21 12.76
CA SER A 70 -6.02 2.53 13.91
C SER A 70 -5.68 1.05 13.77
N PRO A 71 -5.01 0.43 14.74
CA PRO A 71 -4.77 -1.00 14.69
C PRO A 71 -6.11 -1.68 14.52
N ARG A 72 -6.17 -2.67 13.63
CA ARG A 72 -7.31 -3.58 13.60
C ARG A 72 -7.23 -4.37 14.89
N THR A 73 -8.14 -4.14 15.82
CA THR A 73 -8.24 -4.99 17.01
C THR A 73 -8.74 -6.36 16.55
N LEU A 74 -8.14 -7.44 17.04
CA LEU A 74 -8.58 -8.82 16.74
C LEU A 74 -10.08 -8.98 16.98
N GLU A 75 -10.59 -8.43 18.09
CA GLU A 75 -12.02 -8.40 18.42
C GLU A 75 -12.91 -7.83 17.30
N LEU A 76 -12.43 -6.79 16.61
CA LEU A 76 -13.17 -6.18 15.49
C LEU A 76 -13.17 -7.10 14.28
N GLU A 77 -12.05 -7.76 14.00
CA GLU A 77 -11.96 -8.69 12.87
C GLU A 77 -12.85 -9.91 13.13
N GLU A 78 -12.77 -10.51 14.31
CA GLU A 78 -13.62 -11.62 14.73
C GLU A 78 -15.10 -11.27 14.67
N HIS A 79 -15.50 -10.09 15.18
CA HIS A 79 -16.90 -9.66 15.12
C HIS A 79 -17.41 -9.54 13.68
N VAL A 80 -16.59 -8.99 12.78
CA VAL A 80 -16.93 -8.89 11.35
C VAL A 80 -17.00 -10.27 10.70
N LEU A 81 -16.09 -11.17 11.02
CA LEU A 81 -16.09 -12.52 10.42
C LEU A 81 -17.31 -13.33 10.88
N LEU A 82 -17.63 -13.30 12.18
CA LEU A 82 -18.82 -13.96 12.72
C LEU A 82 -20.12 -13.42 12.12
N GLU A 83 -20.25 -12.10 11.99
CA GLU A 83 -21.44 -11.48 11.37
C GLU A 83 -21.67 -11.99 9.94
N PHE A 84 -20.60 -12.15 9.15
CA PHE A 84 -20.67 -12.65 7.77
C PHE A 84 -20.74 -14.17 7.65
N GLU A 85 -20.33 -14.92 8.68
CA GLU A 85 -20.54 -16.36 8.78
C GLU A 85 -22.01 -16.68 9.08
N GLU A 86 -22.63 -15.94 10.02
CA GLU A 86 -24.05 -16.08 10.35
C GLU A 86 -24.96 -15.60 9.20
N GLN A 87 -24.58 -14.54 8.50
CA GLN A 87 -25.36 -13.95 7.41
C GLN A 87 -24.50 -13.67 6.17
N PRO A 88 -24.21 -14.69 5.33
CA PRO A 88 -23.35 -14.52 4.14
C PRO A 88 -23.89 -13.52 3.11
N GLU A 89 -25.20 -13.28 3.11
CA GLU A 89 -25.90 -12.36 2.21
C GLU A 89 -25.95 -10.92 2.74
N ALA A 90 -25.41 -10.66 3.94
CA ALA A 90 -25.45 -9.35 4.56
C ALA A 90 -24.69 -8.31 3.73
N SER A 91 -25.26 -7.11 3.62
CA SER A 91 -24.57 -5.99 2.99
C SER A 91 -23.44 -5.52 3.88
N THR A 92 -22.26 -5.33 3.29
CA THR A 92 -21.10 -4.68 3.93
C THR A 92 -21.35 -3.24 4.37
N ARG A 93 -22.52 -2.66 4.07
CA ARG A 93 -22.97 -1.35 4.57
C ARG A 93 -23.85 -1.43 5.82
N THR A 94 -24.39 -2.61 6.13
CA THR A 94 -25.27 -2.83 7.29
C THR A 94 -24.47 -3.09 8.57
N ALA A 95 -23.23 -3.59 8.43
CA ALA A 95 -22.33 -3.81 9.55
C ALA A 95 -22.09 -2.51 10.35
N LYS A 96 -21.92 -2.65 11.66
CA LYS A 96 -21.70 -1.52 12.60
C LYS A 96 -20.35 -0.81 12.38
N VAL A 97 -19.45 -1.44 11.63
CA VAL A 97 -18.12 -0.93 11.29
C VAL A 97 -18.11 -0.26 9.91
N SER A 98 -17.09 0.56 9.64
CA SER A 98 -17.00 1.20 8.33
C SER A 98 -16.92 0.16 7.20
N HIS A 99 -17.69 0.38 6.13
CA HIS A 99 -17.68 -0.46 4.93
C HIS A 99 -16.26 -0.77 4.40
N LYS A 100 -15.35 0.21 4.45
CA LYS A 100 -13.95 0.02 4.02
C LYS A 100 -13.16 -0.91 4.95
N THR A 101 -13.53 -0.98 6.23
CA THR A 101 -12.95 -1.92 7.19
C THR A 101 -13.45 -3.33 6.91
N VAL A 102 -14.76 -3.50 6.70
CA VAL A 102 -15.35 -4.81 6.34
C VAL A 102 -14.68 -5.42 5.12
N TRP A 103 -14.58 -4.67 4.01
CA TRP A 103 -13.88 -5.14 2.79
C TRP A 103 -12.43 -5.55 3.03
N ARG A 104 -11.77 -4.88 3.96
CA ARG A 104 -10.37 -5.11 4.31
C ARG A 104 -10.18 -6.35 5.18
N VAL A 105 -11.13 -6.63 6.08
CA VAL A 105 -11.16 -7.84 6.92
C VAL A 105 -11.51 -9.04 6.06
N LEU A 106 -12.64 -8.99 5.35
CA LEU A 106 -13.05 -10.07 4.45
C LEU A 106 -11.98 -10.36 3.38
N GLY A 107 -11.39 -9.31 2.80
CA GLY A 107 -10.32 -9.48 1.82
C GLY A 107 -9.03 -10.09 2.38
N ALA A 108 -8.74 -9.95 3.68
CA ALA A 108 -7.59 -10.58 4.32
C ALA A 108 -7.79 -12.10 4.46
N GLU A 109 -9.01 -12.52 4.80
CA GLU A 109 -9.42 -13.93 4.88
C GLU A 109 -9.84 -14.53 3.52
N SER A 110 -9.57 -13.82 2.42
CA SER A 110 -10.01 -14.22 1.06
C SER A 110 -11.52 -14.41 0.89
N LEU A 111 -12.32 -13.86 1.79
CA LEU A 111 -13.77 -13.83 1.70
C LEU A 111 -14.25 -12.72 0.77
N ARG A 112 -15.38 -12.96 0.10
CA ARG A 112 -16.10 -12.00 -0.73
C ARG A 112 -17.56 -11.97 -0.26
N PRO A 113 -18.12 -10.80 0.06
CA PRO A 113 -19.56 -10.68 0.29
C PRO A 113 -20.31 -11.20 -0.93
N TYR A 114 -21.25 -12.11 -0.73
CA TYR A 114 -22.12 -12.60 -1.78
C TYR A 114 -23.42 -11.82 -1.76
N HIS A 115 -23.92 -11.42 -2.94
CA HIS A 115 -25.27 -10.90 -3.06
C HIS A 115 -26.15 -12.00 -3.64
N ALA A 116 -27.07 -12.51 -2.83
CA ALA A 116 -28.03 -13.49 -3.32
C ALA A 116 -28.99 -12.83 -4.33
N GLN A 117 -28.84 -13.21 -5.60
CA GLN A 117 -29.75 -12.78 -6.64
C GLN A 117 -31.01 -13.64 -6.57
N ARG A 118 -32.14 -13.03 -6.24
CA ARG A 118 -33.44 -13.70 -6.34
C ARG A 118 -33.74 -13.97 -7.82
N VAL A 119 -33.95 -15.23 -8.15
CA VAL A 119 -34.39 -15.70 -9.48
C VAL A 119 -35.76 -16.35 -9.36
N TYR A 120 -36.50 -16.41 -10.46
CA TYR A 120 -37.79 -17.10 -10.47
C TYR A 120 -37.61 -18.57 -10.07
N ALA A 121 -38.42 -19.01 -9.11
CA ALA A 121 -38.43 -20.39 -8.68
C ALA A 121 -38.78 -21.29 -9.87
N LEU A 122 -37.97 -22.34 -10.08
CA LEU A 122 -38.26 -23.33 -11.10
C LEU A 122 -39.50 -24.13 -10.70
N LYS A 123 -40.47 -24.25 -11.61
CA LYS A 123 -41.58 -25.20 -11.41
C LYS A 123 -41.01 -26.62 -11.34
N ALA A 124 -41.63 -27.51 -10.55
CA ALA A 124 -41.19 -28.89 -10.38
C ALA A 124 -41.02 -29.65 -11.72
N THR A 125 -41.85 -29.32 -12.71
CA THR A 125 -41.79 -29.90 -14.07
C THR A 125 -40.69 -29.33 -14.97
N GLY A 126 -40.04 -28.23 -14.56
CA GLY A 126 -39.10 -27.49 -15.40
C GLY A 126 -37.63 -27.86 -15.23
N HIS A 127 -37.29 -28.72 -14.26
CA HIS A 127 -35.89 -29.08 -13.98
C HIS A 127 -35.33 -30.04 -15.04
N GLN A 128 -35.99 -31.17 -15.25
CA GLN A 128 -35.50 -32.22 -16.16
C GLN A 128 -35.29 -31.72 -17.60
N PRO A 129 -36.23 -30.99 -18.24
CA PRO A 129 -36.04 -30.52 -19.62
C PRO A 129 -34.83 -29.59 -19.79
N ARG A 130 -34.48 -28.82 -18.75
CA ARG A 130 -33.32 -27.91 -18.78
C ARG A 130 -32.01 -28.67 -18.67
N VAL A 131 -31.97 -29.71 -17.82
CA VAL A 131 -30.81 -30.61 -17.71
C VAL A 131 -30.57 -31.32 -19.04
N ASP A 132 -31.63 -31.83 -19.66
CA ASP A 132 -31.55 -32.54 -20.93
C ASP A 132 -31.07 -31.61 -22.05
N PHE A 133 -31.59 -30.38 -22.13
CA PHE A 133 -31.12 -29.36 -23.06
C PHE A 133 -29.64 -29.01 -22.84
N SER A 134 -29.20 -28.80 -21.59
CA SER A 134 -27.80 -28.50 -21.30
C SER A 134 -26.87 -29.65 -21.66
N ARG A 135 -27.28 -30.90 -21.40
CA ARG A 135 -26.50 -32.09 -21.78
C ARG A 135 -26.37 -32.24 -23.29
N TRP A 136 -27.47 -32.05 -24.02
CA TRP A 136 -27.46 -32.03 -25.48
C TRP A 136 -26.52 -30.94 -26.02
N PHE A 137 -26.62 -29.71 -25.50
CA PHE A 137 -25.78 -28.59 -25.95
C PHE A 137 -24.28 -28.83 -25.72
N ILE A 138 -23.91 -29.46 -24.60
CA ILE A 138 -22.51 -29.77 -24.28
C ILE A 138 -21.96 -30.93 -25.13
N ASN A 139 -22.79 -31.92 -25.48
CA ASN A 139 -22.32 -33.16 -26.11
C ASN A 139 -22.46 -33.18 -27.64
N ASP A 140 -23.46 -32.50 -28.20
CA ASP A 140 -23.81 -32.57 -29.62
C ASP A 140 -23.53 -31.27 -30.40
N TRP A 141 -23.26 -30.15 -29.70
CA TRP A 141 -22.97 -28.86 -30.35
C TRP A 141 -21.46 -28.55 -30.35
N LEU A 142 -20.79 -28.56 -29.19
CA LEU A 142 -19.33 -28.33 -29.07
C LEU A 142 -18.51 -29.53 -29.54
#